data_AF-A0A3C2AZB1-F1
#
_entry.id   AF-A0A3C2AZB1-F1
#
_cell.length_a   1.000
_cell.length_b   1.000
_cell.length_c   1.000
_cell.angle_alpha   90.00
_cell.angle_beta   90.00
_cell.angle_gamma   90.00
#
_symmetry.space_group_name_H-M   'P 1'
#
loop_
_entity.id
_entity.type
_entity.pdbx_description
1 polymer ?
#
loop_
_entity_poly.entity_id
_entity_poly.type
_entity_poly.pdbx_seq_one_letter_code
_entity_poly.pdbx_strand_id
1 'polypeptide(L)'
;QHDDSLQRDWGDERFDVVVGNPPFLSQLAAATTRGGRSVHGGGPYADTAAEFLALAIRLTRVGGRVGLVLPQSLLSARDAGPIRSFVEQSAALRWMWWS
;
A
#
# COMPACT_ATOMS: atom_id res chain seq x y z
N GLN A 1 -13.04 -0.08 -19.68
CA GLN A 1 -13.55 0.31 -18.36
C GLN A 1 -12.35 0.66 -17.49
N HIS A 2 -12.42 1.76 -16.74
CA HIS A 2 -11.41 2.06 -15.73
C HIS A 2 -11.86 1.41 -14.43
N ASP A 3 -11.05 0.48 -13.90
CA ASP A 3 -11.31 -0.22 -12.64
C ASP A 3 -10.43 0.40 -11.54
N ASP A 4 -10.98 0.59 -10.34
CA ASP A 4 -10.25 1.11 -9.18
C ASP A 4 -9.82 -0.07 -8.30
N SER A 5 -8.54 -0.43 -8.38
CA SER A 5 -7.98 -1.57 -7.66
C SER A 5 -8.17 -1.53 -6.14
N LEU A 6 -8.28 -0.34 -5.52
CA LEU A 6 -8.50 -0.22 -4.07
C LEU A 6 -9.98 -0.42 -3.69
N GLN A 7 -10.90 -0.29 -4.64
CA GLN A 7 -12.34 -0.49 -4.43
C GLN A 7 -12.86 -1.80 -5.01
N ARG A 8 -12.09 -2.43 -5.89
CA ARG A 8 -12.41 -3.74 -6.46
C ARG A 8 -12.57 -4.79 -5.36
N ASP A 9 -13.62 -5.59 -5.47
CA ASP A 9 -13.75 -6.83 -4.70
C ASP A 9 -12.85 -7.90 -5.34
N TRP A 10 -11.80 -8.28 -4.62
CA TRP A 10 -10.85 -9.31 -5.04
C TRP A 10 -11.26 -10.72 -4.57
N GLY A 11 -12.31 -10.84 -3.76
CA GLY A 11 -12.74 -12.11 -3.18
C GLY A 11 -11.59 -12.88 -2.50
N ASP A 12 -11.48 -14.16 -2.83
CA ASP A 12 -10.44 -15.06 -2.32
C ASP A 12 -9.19 -15.12 -3.21
N GLU A 13 -9.06 -14.23 -4.21
CA GLU A 13 -7.90 -14.23 -5.09
C GLU A 13 -6.60 -14.04 -4.32
N ARG A 14 -5.62 -14.89 -4.62
CA ARG A 14 -4.25 -14.80 -4.11
C ARG A 14 -3.26 -15.12 -5.22
N PHE A 15 -2.19 -14.35 -5.28
CA PHE A 15 -1.16 -14.46 -6.31
C PHE A 15 0.16 -14.91 -5.72
N ASP A 16 0.95 -15.60 -6.55
CA ASP A 16 2.36 -15.93 -6.28
C ASP A 16 3.23 -14.70 -6.11
N VAL A 17 3.00 -13.71 -6.96
CA VAL A 17 3.82 -12.51 -7.09
C VAL A 17 2.90 -11.32 -7.34
N VAL A 18 3.04 -10.27 -6.53
CA VAL A 18 2.39 -8.98 -6.76
C VAL A 18 3.46 -7.92 -6.99
N VAL A 19 3.42 -7.28 -8.15
CA VAL A 19 4.37 -6.22 -8.52
C VAL A 19 3.64 -4.98 -8.99
N GLY A 20 4.22 -3.80 -8.76
CA GLY A 20 3.60 -2.55 -9.17
C GLY A 20 4.40 -1.30 -8.86
N ASN A 21 3.98 -0.21 -9.49
CA ASN A 21 4.44 1.15 -9.19
C ASN A 21 3.21 1.99 -8.83
N PRO A 22 2.73 1.94 -7.58
CA PRO A 22 1.55 2.67 -7.15
C PRO A 22 1.68 4.18 -7.39
N PRO A 23 0.56 4.88 -7.64
CA PRO A 23 0.59 6.32 -7.83
C PRO A 23 1.09 7.02 -6.56
N PHE A 24 2.09 7.89 -6.73
CA PHE A 24 2.57 8.78 -5.68
C PHE A 24 1.85 10.14 -5.82
N LEU A 25 0.88 10.40 -4.95
CA LEU A 25 0.22 11.70 -4.92
C LEU A 25 0.99 12.61 -3.97
N SER A 26 1.82 13.49 -4.54
CA SER A 26 2.58 14.46 -3.78
C SER A 26 1.66 15.32 -2.89
N GLN A 27 2.17 15.74 -1.74
CA GLN A 27 1.44 16.50 -0.71
C GLN A 27 0.74 17.78 -1.21
N LEU A 28 0.97 18.25 -2.44
CA LEU A 28 0.24 19.38 -3.02
C LEU A 28 -1.25 19.05 -3.29
N ALA A 29 -1.61 17.76 -3.38
CA ALA A 29 -3.00 17.31 -3.39
C ALA A 29 -3.67 17.28 -2.00
N ALA A 30 -2.93 17.60 -0.92
CA ALA A 30 -3.46 17.65 0.44
C ALA A 30 -4.51 18.77 0.65
N ALA A 31 -4.62 19.72 -0.28
CA ALA A 31 -5.70 20.72 -0.28
C ALA A 31 -7.08 20.12 -0.64
N THR A 32 -7.11 18.91 -1.22
CA THR A 32 -8.34 18.14 -1.37
C THR A 32 -8.31 16.98 -0.41
N THR A 33 -8.91 17.19 0.75
CA THR A 33 -9.21 16.16 1.74
C THR A 33 -9.92 15.01 1.00
N ARG A 34 -9.23 13.90 0.77
CA ARG A 34 -9.95 12.66 0.46
C ARG A 34 -10.56 12.25 1.79
N GLY A 35 -11.76 12.74 2.07
CA GLY A 35 -12.61 12.33 3.20
C GLY A 35 -13.08 10.87 3.09
N GLY A 36 -12.29 10.02 2.44
CA GLY A 36 -12.49 8.58 2.35
C GLY A 36 -11.74 7.93 3.51
N ARG A 37 -12.45 7.09 4.26
CA ARG A 37 -11.82 6.19 5.23
C ARG A 37 -10.79 5.34 4.50
N SER A 38 -9.59 5.24 5.06
CA SER A 38 -8.64 4.23 4.61
C SER A 38 -9.30 2.86 4.66
N VAL A 39 -9.28 2.16 3.53
CA VAL A 39 -9.85 0.81 3.41
C VAL A 39 -8.90 -0.22 4.04
N HIS A 40 -7.59 0.03 4.02
CA HIS A 40 -6.59 -0.92 4.49
C HIS A 40 -5.84 -0.52 5.76
N GLY A 41 -6.23 0.59 6.41
CA GLY A 41 -5.82 0.97 7.78
C GLY A 41 -4.83 2.13 7.89
N GLY A 42 -4.44 2.79 6.80
CA GLY A 42 -3.72 4.06 6.83
C GLY A 42 -4.47 5.19 7.55
N GLY A 43 -3.71 6.16 8.08
CA GLY A 43 -4.27 7.40 8.62
C GLY A 43 -4.91 8.28 7.54
N PRO A 44 -5.63 9.34 7.93
CA PRO A 44 -6.34 10.23 7.00
C PRO A 44 -5.45 10.93 5.96
N TYR A 45 -4.13 11.00 6.20
CA TYR A 45 -3.14 11.52 5.27
C TYR A 45 -2.13 10.45 4.82
N ALA A 46 -2.44 9.17 5.01
CA ALA A 46 -1.62 8.10 4.43
C ALA A 46 -1.64 8.24 2.91
N ASP A 47 -0.45 8.16 2.31
CA ASP A 47 -0.31 8.16 0.86
C ASP A 47 -1.10 6.98 0.26
N THR A 48 -1.72 7.21 -0.89
CA THR A 48 -2.34 6.15 -1.70
C THR A 48 -1.38 4.97 -1.94
N ALA A 49 -0.08 5.24 -2.10
CA ALA A 49 0.96 4.20 -2.22
C ALA A 49 1.02 3.27 -0.99
N ALA A 50 0.70 3.77 0.22
CA ALA A 50 0.65 2.95 1.43
C ALA A 50 -0.53 1.95 1.39
N GLU A 51 -1.70 2.39 0.94
CA GLU A 51 -2.88 1.52 0.77
C GLU A 51 -2.58 0.40 -0.23
N PHE A 52 -1.88 0.70 -1.32
CA PHE A 52 -1.48 -0.31 -2.30
C PHE A 52 -0.47 -1.32 -1.75
N LEU A 53 0.42 -0.94 -0.83
CA LEU A 53 1.28 -1.89 -0.13
C LEU A 53 0.44 -2.87 0.72
N ALA A 54 -0.54 -2.36 1.46
CA ALA A 54 -1.41 -3.21 2.26
C ALA A 54 -2.26 -4.15 1.39
N LEU A 55 -2.79 -3.65 0.27
CA LEU A 55 -3.51 -4.47 -0.71
C LEU A 55 -2.61 -5.56 -1.29
N ALA A 56 -1.40 -5.22 -1.72
CA ALA A 56 -0.46 -6.18 -2.31
C ALA A 56 -0.14 -7.33 -1.35
N ILE A 57 0.03 -7.05 -0.06
CA ILE A 57 0.23 -8.09 0.96
C ILE A 57 -1.00 -8.99 1.09
N ARG A 58 -2.22 -8.42 1.12
CA ARG A 58 -3.46 -9.20 1.22
C ARG A 58 -3.69 -10.10 0.01
N LEU A 59 -3.32 -9.63 -1.17
CA LEU A 59 -3.44 -10.38 -2.43
C LEU A 59 -2.31 -11.39 -2.63
N THR A 60 -1.28 -11.40 -1.78
CA THR A 60 -0.18 -12.35 -1.92
C THR A 60 -0.45 -13.59 -1.08
N ARG A 61 -0.25 -14.78 -1.67
CA ARG A 61 -0.36 -16.05 -0.92
C ARG A 61 0.78 -16.20 0.09
N VAL A 62 0.61 -17.07 1.08
CA VAL A 62 1.70 -17.46 2.00
C VAL A 62 2.87 -18.03 1.19
N GLY A 63 4.07 -17.49 1.42
CA GLY A 63 5.29 -17.84 0.67
C GLY A 63 5.47 -17.10 -0.67
N GLY A 64 4.49 -16.30 -1.10
CA GLY A 64 4.58 -15.43 -2.27
C GLY A 64 5.48 -14.21 -2.04
N ARG A 65 5.62 -13.36 -3.07
CA ARG A 65 6.50 -12.18 -3.04
C ARG A 65 5.80 -10.91 -3.49
N VAL A 66 6.11 -9.81 -2.82
CA VAL A 66 5.66 -8.46 -3.19
C VAL A 66 6.88 -7.63 -3.61
N GLY A 67 6.77 -6.91 -4.72
CA GLY A 67 7.78 -5.96 -5.18
C GLY A 67 7.14 -4.65 -5.64
N LEU A 68 7.36 -3.56 -4.91
CA LEU A 68 6.74 -2.27 -5.20
C LEU A 68 7.77 -1.15 -5.26
N VAL A 69 7.54 -0.18 -6.14
CA VAL A 69 8.21 1.12 -6.12
C VAL A 69 7.39 2.05 -5.22
N LEU A 70 7.94 2.44 -4.08
CA LEU A 70 7.21 3.21 -3.06
C LEU A 70 7.99 4.46 -2.66
N PRO A 71 7.31 5.55 -2.25
CA PRO A 71 7.98 6.74 -1.77
C PRO A 71 8.70 6.50 -0.44
N GLN A 72 9.85 7.13 -0.25
CA GLN A 72 10.63 7.01 0.99
C GLN A 72 9.87 7.53 2.24
N SER A 73 8.94 8.47 2.06
CA SER A 73 8.10 9.00 3.13
C SER A 73 7.29 7.92 3.86
N LEU A 74 7.02 6.77 3.20
CA LEU A 74 6.33 5.64 3.80
C LEU A 74 7.03 5.10 5.06
N LEU A 75 8.37 5.22 5.12
CA LEU A 75 9.17 4.72 6.22
C LEU A 75 8.99 5.52 7.51
N SER A 76 8.69 6.81 7.41
CA SER A 76 8.70 7.73 8.55
C SER A 76 7.35 8.41 8.82
N ALA A 77 6.47 8.51 7.82
CA ALA A 77 5.19 9.18 7.96
C ALA A 77 4.35 8.53 9.07
N ARG A 78 3.80 9.36 9.97
CA ARG A 78 2.96 8.92 11.09
C ARG A 78 1.76 8.11 10.62
N ASP A 79 1.08 8.59 9.58
CA ASP A 79 -0.14 7.97 9.06
C ASP A 79 0.10 6.66 8.30
N ALA A 80 1.34 6.40 7.90
CA ALA A 80 1.76 5.10 7.38
C ALA A 80 2.09 4.08 8.50
N GLY A 81 2.13 4.52 9.77
CA GLY A 81 2.48 3.67 10.91
C GLY A 81 1.66 2.38 11.02
N PRO A 82 0.31 2.43 10.98
CA PRO A 82 -0.51 1.22 11.02
C PRO A 82 -0.22 0.25 9.87
N ILE A 83 0.05 0.76 8.67
CA ILE A 83 0.40 -0.06 7.51
C ILE A 83 1.77 -0.71 7.69
N ARG A 84 2.77 0.01 8.23
CA ARG A 84 4.07 -0.59 8.58
C ARG A 84 3.91 -1.71 9.60
N SER A 85 3.13 -1.51 10.66
CA SER A 85 2.86 -2.56 11.64
C SER A 85 2.13 -3.76 11.03
N PHE A 86 1.18 -3.54 10.13
CA PHE A 86 0.52 -4.62 9.39
C PHE A 86 1.51 -5.41 8.52
N VAL A 87 2.42 -4.72 7.82
CA VAL A 87 3.46 -5.34 7.00
C VAL A 87 4.38 -6.19 7.88
N GLU A 88 4.88 -5.64 8.99
CA GLU A 88 5.78 -6.35 9.93
C GLU A 88 5.15 -7.63 10.50
N GLN A 89 3.83 -7.62 10.74
CA GLN A 89 3.10 -8.79 11.24
C GLN A 89 2.82 -9.84 10.15
N SER A 90 2.72 -9.42 8.89
CA SER A 90 2.23 -10.25 7.78
C SER A 90 3.32 -10.73 6.82
N ALA A 91 4.46 -10.04 6.78
CA ALA A 91 5.52 -10.26 5.80
C ALA A 91 6.90 -9.93 6.36
N ALA A 92 7.94 -10.50 5.75
CA ALA A 92 9.33 -10.17 6.06
C ALA A 92 9.93 -9.31 4.95
N LEU A 93 10.49 -8.15 5.32
CA LEU A 93 11.25 -7.33 4.37
C LEU A 93 12.52 -8.08 3.96
N ARG A 94 12.65 -8.37 2.65
CA ARG A 94 13.80 -9.11 2.11
C ARG A 94 14.83 -8.22 1.42
N TRP A 95 14.37 -7.16 0.78
CA TRP A 95 15.21 -6.24 0.03
C TRP A 95 14.59 -4.85 0.08
N MET A 96 15.42 -3.84 0.21
CA MET A 96 15.04 -2.44 0.03
C MET A 96 16.20 -1.69 -0.62
N TRP A 97 15.90 -0.82 -1.57
CA TRP A 97 16.87 0.04 -2.24
C TRP A 97 16.31 1.46 -2.34
N TRP A 98 17.17 2.45 -2.11
CA TRP A 98 16.92 3.87 -2.40
C TRP A 98 18.23 4.51 -2.86
N SER A 99 18.14 5.62 -3.61
CA SER A 99 19.28 6.41 -4.08
C SER A 99 18.98 7.88 -3.94
#